data_AF-A0A3C1G696-F1
#
_entry.id   AF-A0A3C1G696-F1
#
_cell.length_a   1.000
_cell.length_b   1.000
_cell.length_c   1.000
_cell.angle_alpha   90.00
_cell.angle_beta   90.00
_cell.angle_gamma   90.00
#
_symmetry.space_group_name_H-M   'P 1'
#
loop_
_entity.id
_entity.type
_entity.pdbx_description
1 polymer ?
#
loop_
_entity_poly.entity_id
_entity_poly.type
_entity_poly.pdbx_seq_one_letter_code
_entity_poly.pdbx_strand_id
1 'polypeptide(L)'
;MTDAKRSKKLGHTLCILVFCLFSPFAATVAETKMVSSLCKISHPGDAGIEWECRRVRSGETIEGLFGERWKDVLRFNRVDRRHARPGVYLKVPKRLDDIRDFTPMPSYYEPSATDPKFILIDLSEQFLGAYEYGRLAFSSPIATGERGNETPNGEFRITAYDKGHRSSLYPIEKTSIPYPMNYGLRFHINKRGVSFWIHGRDLPGYPASHGCVGLYDEQMQKKYYGFPQTPTLEDARILFEWVISPLSDRGFNLMQEGPRVLITGRAPRTGSRPS
;
A
#
# COMPACT_ATOMS: atom_id res chain seq x y z
N MET A 1 86.14 4.23 -15.23
CA MET A 1 85.74 3.03 -16.00
C MET A 1 84.78 2.25 -15.12
N THR A 2 83.51 2.07 -15.38
CA THR A 2 82.60 2.40 -16.49
C THR A 2 81.20 2.46 -15.88
N ASP A 3 80.47 3.48 -16.30
CA ASP A 3 79.09 3.80 -15.98
C ASP A 3 78.15 2.86 -16.76
N ALA A 4 77.09 2.33 -16.13
CA ALA A 4 76.05 1.55 -16.80
C ALA A 4 74.67 1.87 -16.20
N LYS A 5 74.06 2.92 -16.75
CA LYS A 5 72.65 3.31 -16.61
C LYS A 5 71.70 2.15 -16.93
N ARG A 6 70.86 1.78 -15.97
CA ARG A 6 69.64 0.99 -16.23
C ARG A 6 68.44 1.93 -16.36
N SER A 7 67.94 2.02 -17.60
CA SER A 7 66.75 2.75 -18.00
C SER A 7 65.50 2.26 -17.24
N LYS A 8 64.81 3.16 -16.54
CA LYS A 8 63.41 2.98 -16.11
C LYS A 8 62.54 3.89 -16.98
N LYS A 9 61.80 3.29 -17.92
CA LYS A 9 60.73 3.94 -18.67
C LYS A 9 59.62 4.33 -17.70
N LEU A 10 59.29 5.62 -17.64
CA LEU A 10 58.15 6.17 -16.92
C LEU A 10 56.89 5.96 -17.76
N GLY A 11 56.17 4.87 -17.53
CA GLY A 11 54.84 4.66 -18.09
C GLY A 11 53.85 5.60 -17.40
N HIS A 12 53.36 6.61 -18.11
CA HIS A 12 52.24 7.41 -17.66
C HIS A 12 50.96 6.55 -17.74
N THR A 13 50.53 6.01 -16.61
CA THR A 13 49.18 5.46 -16.47
C THR A 13 48.21 6.63 -16.39
N LEU A 14 47.56 6.93 -17.51
CA LEU A 14 46.45 7.87 -17.60
C LEU A 14 45.26 7.29 -16.81
N CYS A 15 45.07 7.71 -15.56
CA CYS A 15 43.84 7.45 -14.82
C CYS A 15 42.68 8.19 -15.51
N ILE A 16 41.92 7.48 -16.33
CA ILE A 16 40.63 7.96 -16.83
C ILE A 16 39.66 7.89 -15.64
N LEU A 17 39.49 9.03 -14.96
CA LEU A 17 38.38 9.27 -14.04
C LEU A 17 37.10 9.32 -14.88
N VAL A 18 36.39 8.18 -14.94
CA VAL A 18 35.02 8.14 -15.43
C VAL A 18 34.16 8.87 -14.40
N PHE A 19 33.93 10.15 -14.62
CA PHE A 19 32.86 10.88 -13.94
C PHE A 19 31.53 10.29 -14.40
N CYS A 20 31.03 9.30 -13.66
CA CYS A 20 29.62 8.94 -13.71
C CYS A 20 28.83 10.18 -13.27
N LEU A 21 28.34 10.94 -14.25
CA LEU A 21 27.35 11.99 -14.04
C LEU A 21 26.07 11.30 -13.52
N PHE A 22 26.00 11.10 -12.21
CA PHE A 22 24.75 10.85 -11.53
C PHE A 22 23.89 12.10 -11.71
N SER A 23 23.06 12.11 -12.75
CA SER A 23 21.94 13.03 -12.81
C SER A 23 21.09 12.74 -11.57
N PRO A 24 20.93 13.70 -10.65
CA PRO A 24 19.95 13.54 -9.59
C PRO A 24 18.59 13.58 -10.29
N PHE A 25 17.98 12.40 -10.46
CA PHE A 25 16.55 12.33 -10.73
C PHE A 25 15.90 12.91 -9.47
N ALA A 26 15.60 14.20 -9.49
CA ALA A 26 14.80 14.81 -8.45
C ALA A 26 13.45 14.10 -8.47
N ALA A 27 13.24 13.20 -7.51
CA ALA A 27 11.94 12.60 -7.28
C ALA A 27 11.00 13.76 -6.92
N THR A 28 10.15 14.16 -7.86
CA THR A 28 9.07 15.10 -7.56
C THR A 28 8.15 14.39 -6.59
N VAL A 29 8.16 14.84 -5.33
CA VAL A 29 7.19 14.40 -4.32
C VAL A 29 5.82 14.77 -4.86
N ALA A 30 5.05 13.76 -5.26
CA ALA A 30 3.68 13.98 -5.70
C ALA A 30 2.91 14.67 -4.57
N GLU A 31 2.49 15.91 -4.81
CA GLU A 31 1.48 16.55 -3.95
C GLU A 31 0.27 15.63 -3.94
N THR A 32 -0.05 15.07 -2.77
CA THR A 32 -1.24 14.25 -2.60
C THR A 32 -2.44 15.17 -2.87
N LYS A 33 -3.00 15.12 -4.09
CA LYS A 33 -4.21 15.86 -4.43
C LYS A 33 -5.28 15.42 -3.45
N MET A 34 -5.57 16.26 -2.46
CA MET A 34 -6.56 15.94 -1.45
C MET A 34 -7.91 15.76 -2.12
N VAL A 35 -8.34 14.51 -2.25
CA VAL A 35 -9.70 14.20 -2.64
C VAL A 35 -10.59 14.63 -1.49
N SER A 36 -11.24 15.78 -1.64
CA SER A 36 -12.14 16.31 -0.61
C SER A 36 -13.44 15.51 -0.51
N SER A 37 -13.77 14.68 -1.49
CA SER A 37 -15.00 13.89 -1.51
C SER A 37 -14.78 12.48 -2.05
N LEU A 38 -14.86 11.49 -1.15
CA LEU A 38 -14.79 10.06 -1.50
C LEU A 38 -16.05 9.59 -2.23
N CYS A 39 -17.16 10.32 -2.10
CA CYS A 39 -18.40 10.05 -2.84
C CYS A 39 -18.24 10.14 -4.37
N LYS A 40 -17.18 10.80 -4.86
CA LYS A 40 -16.89 10.91 -6.30
C LYS A 40 -16.11 9.72 -6.86
N ILE A 41 -15.68 8.80 -6.00
CA ILE A 41 -14.96 7.60 -6.36
C ILE A 41 -15.98 6.47 -6.36
N SER A 42 -16.14 5.77 -7.47
CA SER A 42 -17.04 4.62 -7.57
C SER A 42 -16.24 3.33 -7.46
N HIS A 43 -16.73 2.40 -6.64
CA HIS A 43 -16.29 1.02 -6.59
C HIS A 43 -17.49 0.12 -6.93
N PRO A 44 -17.33 -0.94 -7.74
CA PRO A 44 -18.45 -1.81 -8.11
C PRO A 44 -19.17 -2.40 -6.89
N GLY A 45 -18.43 -2.79 -5.84
CA GLY A 45 -18.97 -3.35 -4.61
C GLY A 45 -19.84 -2.39 -3.79
N ASP A 46 -19.85 -1.10 -4.10
CA ASP A 46 -20.73 -0.13 -3.43
C ASP A 46 -22.14 -0.12 -4.03
N ALA A 47 -22.36 -0.67 -5.23
CA ALA A 47 -23.58 -0.50 -6.01
C ALA A 47 -24.83 -1.12 -5.36
N GLY A 48 -24.66 -2.12 -4.49
CA GLY A 48 -25.75 -2.78 -3.77
C GLY A 48 -26.18 -2.10 -2.47
N ILE A 49 -25.52 -1.01 -2.08
CA ILE A 49 -25.74 -0.37 -0.78
C ILE A 49 -26.26 1.04 -1.02
N GLU A 50 -27.42 1.38 -0.44
CA GLU A 50 -27.92 2.74 -0.48
C GLU A 50 -27.15 3.62 0.51
N TRP A 51 -26.56 4.72 0.03
CA TRP A 51 -25.80 5.67 0.85
C TRP A 51 -26.05 7.11 0.44
N GLU A 52 -25.73 8.03 1.35
CA GLU A 52 -25.71 9.47 1.12
C GLU A 52 -24.29 10.03 1.25
N CYS A 53 -24.05 11.17 0.61
CA CYS A 53 -22.76 11.84 0.71
C CYS A 53 -22.78 12.84 1.86
N ARG A 54 -22.08 12.53 2.96
CA ARG A 54 -22.04 13.37 4.17
C ARG A 54 -20.68 14.02 4.36
N ARG A 55 -20.66 15.34 4.58
CA ARG A 55 -19.46 16.06 4.99
C ARG A 55 -19.19 15.90 6.48
N VAL A 56 -17.96 15.53 6.86
CA VAL A 56 -17.48 15.60 8.25
C VAL A 56 -17.32 17.08 8.64
N ARG A 57 -18.02 17.50 9.69
CA ARG A 57 -18.02 18.88 10.19
C ARG A 57 -16.88 19.11 11.18
N SER A 58 -16.61 20.39 11.46
CA SER A 58 -15.66 20.76 12.51
C SER A 58 -16.14 20.25 13.86
N GLY A 59 -15.24 19.63 14.64
CA GLY A 59 -15.55 19.06 15.96
C GLY A 59 -16.15 17.65 15.93
N GLU A 60 -16.55 17.13 14.76
CA GLU A 60 -16.99 15.73 14.64
C GLU A 60 -15.77 14.79 14.56
N THR A 61 -15.89 13.63 15.22
CA THR A 61 -15.00 12.48 15.04
C THR A 61 -15.78 11.32 14.40
N ILE A 62 -15.09 10.41 13.72
CA ILE A 62 -15.75 9.26 13.09
C ILE A 62 -16.34 8.32 14.14
N GLU A 63 -15.63 8.14 15.26
CA GLU A 63 -16.10 7.41 16.43
C GLU A 63 -17.36 8.05 17.02
N GLY A 64 -17.39 9.38 17.17
CA GLY A 64 -18.55 10.09 17.69
C GLY A 64 -19.76 10.07 16.74
N LEU A 65 -19.52 10.07 15.43
CA LEU A 65 -20.57 10.04 14.41
C LEU A 65 -21.24 8.68 14.28
N PHE A 66 -20.48 7.59 14.39
CA PHE A 66 -20.93 6.25 14.02
C PHE A 66 -20.90 5.23 15.17
N GLY A 67 -20.49 5.65 16.37
CA GLY A 67 -20.39 4.78 17.54
C GLY A 67 -19.58 3.52 17.22
N GLU A 68 -20.06 2.36 17.67
CA GLU A 68 -19.41 1.06 17.43
C GLU A 68 -19.19 0.71 15.94
N ARG A 69 -19.92 1.35 15.02
CA ARG A 69 -19.87 1.08 13.57
C ARG A 69 -18.84 1.94 12.84
N TRP A 70 -18.04 2.74 13.55
CA TRP A 70 -17.05 3.63 12.94
C TRP A 70 -16.07 2.90 12.02
N LYS A 71 -15.64 1.69 12.41
CA LYS A 71 -14.72 0.86 11.61
C LYS A 71 -15.34 0.43 10.29
N ASP A 72 -16.61 0.02 10.31
CA ASP A 72 -17.33 -0.37 9.11
C ASP A 72 -17.46 0.80 8.13
N VAL A 73 -17.76 2.00 8.64
CA VAL A 73 -17.88 3.19 7.79
C VAL A 73 -16.55 3.55 7.14
N LEU A 74 -15.45 3.49 7.89
CA LEU A 74 -14.10 3.69 7.34
C LEU A 74 -13.74 2.65 6.30
N ARG A 75 -14.03 1.37 6.59
CA ARG A 75 -13.81 0.24 5.70
C ARG A 75 -14.59 0.38 4.40
N PHE A 76 -15.86 0.75 4.48
CA PHE A 76 -16.71 1.05 3.31
C PHE A 76 -16.17 2.22 2.49
N ASN A 77 -15.52 3.20 3.12
CA ASN A 77 -14.90 4.33 2.41
C ASN A 77 -13.43 4.07 2.00
N ARG A 78 -12.87 2.90 2.31
CA ARG A 78 -11.44 2.57 2.16
C ARG A 78 -10.49 3.63 2.75
N VAL A 79 -10.90 4.29 3.83
CA VAL A 79 -10.22 5.45 4.41
C VAL A 79 -9.88 5.19 5.88
N ASP A 80 -8.83 5.80 6.40
CA ASP A 80 -8.49 5.75 7.83
C ASP A 80 -9.01 6.98 8.60
N ARG A 81 -8.86 6.95 9.93
CA ARG A 81 -9.27 8.06 10.80
C ARG A 81 -8.48 9.35 10.54
N ARG A 82 -7.20 9.25 10.15
CA ARG A 82 -6.33 10.41 9.89
C ARG A 82 -6.85 11.22 8.70
N HIS A 83 -7.41 10.52 7.72
CA HIS A 83 -7.94 11.09 6.49
C HIS A 83 -9.43 11.39 6.55
N ALA A 84 -10.21 10.70 7.39
CA ALA A 84 -11.62 10.99 7.63
C ALA A 84 -11.82 12.18 8.58
N ARG A 85 -11.33 13.35 8.19
CA ARG A 85 -11.24 14.58 9.01
C ARG A 85 -12.22 15.67 8.54
N PRO A 86 -12.41 16.76 9.31
CA PRO A 86 -13.30 17.85 8.93
C PRO A 86 -13.05 18.36 7.50
N GLY A 87 -14.14 18.50 6.74
CA GLY A 87 -14.13 18.93 5.35
C GLY A 87 -14.21 17.79 4.33
N VAL A 88 -13.87 16.56 4.71
CA VAL A 88 -13.98 15.38 3.85
C VAL A 88 -15.42 14.91 3.75
N TYR A 89 -15.84 14.51 2.55
CA TYR A 89 -17.14 13.87 2.33
C TYR A 89 -17.00 12.35 2.26
N LEU A 90 -17.75 11.65 3.09
CA LEU A 90 -17.84 10.20 3.18
C LEU A 90 -19.15 9.70 2.58
N LYS A 91 -19.12 8.49 2.02
CA LYS A 91 -20.31 7.69 1.74
C LYS A 91 -20.83 7.14 3.06
N VAL A 92 -22.05 7.49 3.44
CA VAL A 92 -22.69 7.02 4.67
C VAL A 92 -23.91 6.20 4.28
N PRO A 93 -23.93 4.88 4.55
CA PRO A 93 -25.09 4.04 4.27
C PRO A 93 -26.34 4.55 4.98
N LYS A 94 -27.49 4.48 4.31
CA LYS A 94 -28.78 4.81 4.92
C LYS A 94 -29.11 3.88 6.10
N ARG A 95 -28.63 2.63 6.03
CA ARG A 95 -28.63 1.68 7.15
C ARG A 95 -27.22 1.19 7.38
N LEU A 96 -26.64 1.52 8.55
CA LEU A 96 -25.26 1.12 8.86
C LEU A 96 -25.10 -0.40 8.92
N ASP A 97 -26.16 -1.16 9.23
CA ASP A 97 -26.12 -2.63 9.21
C ASP A 97 -25.82 -3.23 7.83
N ASP A 98 -26.09 -2.52 6.74
CA ASP A 98 -25.80 -3.00 5.37
C ASP A 98 -24.29 -3.10 5.09
N ILE A 99 -23.45 -2.44 5.89
CA ILE A 99 -21.99 -2.47 5.76
C ILE A 99 -21.31 -3.24 6.91
N ARG A 100 -22.05 -4.02 7.70
CA ARG A 100 -21.43 -4.86 8.74
C ARG A 100 -20.49 -5.86 8.08
N ASP A 101 -19.23 -5.86 8.51
CA ASP A 101 -18.18 -6.73 7.97
C ASP A 101 -18.01 -6.60 6.44
N PHE A 102 -18.34 -5.42 5.88
CA PHE A 102 -18.40 -5.19 4.44
C PHE A 102 -17.14 -5.68 3.73
N THR A 103 -17.31 -6.53 2.72
CA THR A 103 -16.23 -6.92 1.81
C THR A 103 -16.79 -7.16 0.41
N PRO A 104 -16.18 -6.60 -0.63
CA PRO A 104 -16.51 -6.94 -2.02
C PRO A 104 -15.78 -8.22 -2.47
N MET A 105 -14.90 -8.78 -1.64
CA MET A 105 -14.15 -9.98 -1.98
C MET A 105 -15.07 -11.21 -1.93
N PRO A 106 -14.99 -12.13 -2.91
CA PRO A 106 -15.82 -13.34 -2.89
C PRO A 106 -15.49 -14.20 -1.66
N SER A 107 -16.51 -14.81 -1.05
CA SER A 107 -16.31 -15.71 0.09
C SER A 107 -15.56 -17.00 -0.29
N TYR A 108 -15.66 -17.39 -1.55
CA TYR A 108 -14.89 -18.48 -2.14
C TYR A 108 -14.33 -18.09 -3.52
N TYR A 109 -13.05 -18.35 -3.75
CA TYR A 109 -12.36 -18.08 -5.01
C TYR A 109 -11.78 -19.37 -5.60
N GLU A 110 -12.56 -20.00 -6.48
CA GLU A 110 -12.25 -21.29 -7.13
C GLU A 110 -10.83 -21.38 -7.72
N PRO A 111 -10.27 -20.36 -8.42
CA PRO A 111 -8.92 -20.46 -8.97
C PRO A 111 -7.81 -20.63 -7.93
N SER A 112 -8.12 -20.44 -6.65
CA SER A 112 -7.21 -20.66 -5.50
C SER A 112 -7.56 -21.89 -4.65
N ALA A 113 -8.47 -22.76 -5.10
CA ALA A 113 -8.93 -23.93 -4.35
C ALA A 113 -7.79 -24.88 -3.92
N THR A 114 -6.73 -24.96 -4.73
CA THR A 114 -5.56 -25.81 -4.47
C THR A 114 -4.38 -25.08 -3.83
N ASP A 115 -4.48 -23.77 -3.59
CA ASP A 115 -3.43 -23.01 -2.92
C ASP A 115 -3.66 -23.00 -1.40
N PRO A 116 -2.69 -23.45 -0.58
CA PRO A 116 -2.78 -23.31 0.87
C PRO A 116 -2.96 -21.87 1.32
N LYS A 117 -2.33 -20.92 0.62
CA LYS A 117 -2.47 -19.47 0.81
C LYS A 117 -2.46 -18.77 -0.54
N PHE A 118 -3.40 -17.87 -0.76
CA PHE A 118 -3.53 -17.06 -1.96
C PHE A 118 -3.96 -15.63 -1.64
N ILE A 119 -3.47 -14.65 -2.40
CA ILE A 119 -3.86 -13.24 -2.25
C ILE A 119 -4.51 -12.76 -3.56
N LEU A 120 -5.75 -12.27 -3.47
CA LEU A 120 -6.42 -11.56 -4.55
C LEU A 120 -6.43 -10.07 -4.24
N ILE A 121 -6.02 -9.25 -5.20
CA ILE A 121 -6.13 -7.79 -5.14
C ILE A 121 -7.00 -7.34 -6.31
N ASP A 122 -8.10 -6.67 -6.00
CA ASP A 122 -8.94 -6.01 -6.99
C ASP A 122 -8.71 -4.50 -6.91
N LEU A 123 -8.04 -3.97 -7.94
CA LEU A 123 -7.73 -2.55 -8.05
C LEU A 123 -8.99 -1.70 -8.19
N SER A 124 -10.06 -2.22 -8.79
CA SER A 124 -11.33 -1.49 -8.98
C SER A 124 -12.05 -1.34 -7.65
N GLU A 125 -12.05 -2.40 -6.83
CA GLU A 125 -12.62 -2.37 -5.49
C GLU A 125 -11.76 -1.62 -4.48
N GLN A 126 -10.45 -1.49 -4.74
CA GLN A 126 -9.45 -1.11 -3.75
C GLN A 126 -9.56 -2.01 -2.50
N PHE A 127 -9.63 -3.33 -2.75
CA PHE A 127 -9.64 -4.35 -1.71
C PHE A 127 -8.63 -5.47 -1.98
N LEU A 128 -8.15 -6.06 -0.90
CA LEU A 128 -7.36 -7.27 -0.86
C LEU A 128 -8.14 -8.35 -0.12
N GLY A 129 -8.13 -9.58 -0.64
CA GLY A 129 -8.59 -10.79 0.04
C GLY A 129 -7.46 -11.81 0.16
N ALA A 130 -7.29 -12.37 1.34
CA ALA A 130 -6.41 -13.49 1.62
C ALA A 130 -7.25 -14.76 1.79
N TYR A 131 -6.85 -15.82 1.09
CA TYR A 131 -7.60 -17.05 0.93
C TYR A 131 -6.79 -18.27 1.36
N GLU A 132 -7.46 -19.24 1.97
CA GLU A 132 -6.93 -20.57 2.28
C GLU A 132 -7.77 -21.61 1.56
N TYR A 133 -7.18 -22.37 0.62
CA TYR A 133 -7.88 -23.38 -0.18
C TYR A 133 -9.18 -22.85 -0.79
N GLY A 134 -9.11 -21.66 -1.39
CA GLY A 134 -10.24 -20.97 -1.98
C GLY A 134 -11.15 -20.22 -0.99
N ARG A 135 -11.09 -20.45 0.32
CA ARG A 135 -11.99 -19.78 1.29
C ARG A 135 -11.39 -18.46 1.76
N LEU A 136 -12.18 -17.40 1.79
CA LEU A 136 -11.75 -16.09 2.29
C LEU A 136 -11.45 -16.16 3.80
N ALA A 137 -10.19 -15.95 4.18
CA ALA A 137 -9.74 -15.93 5.58
C ALA A 137 -9.69 -14.50 6.14
N PHE A 138 -9.32 -13.53 5.30
CA PHE A 138 -9.17 -12.13 5.68
C PHE A 138 -9.39 -11.22 4.47
N SER A 139 -9.93 -10.01 4.69
CA SER A 139 -9.95 -8.98 3.65
C SER A 139 -9.76 -7.58 4.23
N SER A 140 -9.17 -6.70 3.44
CA SER A 140 -8.81 -5.34 3.84
C SER A 140 -9.04 -4.37 2.69
N PRO A 141 -9.53 -3.15 2.96
CA PRO A 141 -9.29 -2.02 2.08
C PRO A 141 -7.81 -1.83 1.81
N ILE A 142 -7.48 -1.28 0.64
CA ILE A 142 -6.10 -0.97 0.26
C ILE A 142 -5.99 0.40 -0.38
N ALA A 143 -4.79 0.96 -0.37
CA ALA A 143 -4.41 2.11 -1.20
C ALA A 143 -3.31 1.69 -2.18
N THR A 144 -3.64 1.67 -3.47
CA THR A 144 -2.75 1.22 -4.55
C THR A 144 -2.05 2.39 -5.24
N GLY A 145 -1.31 2.09 -6.31
CA GLY A 145 -0.59 3.06 -7.14
C GLY A 145 -1.51 4.12 -7.74
N GLU A 146 -1.11 5.38 -7.60
CA GLU A 146 -1.80 6.52 -8.21
C GLU A 146 -1.54 6.60 -9.73
N ARG A 147 -2.20 7.53 -10.41
CA ARG A 147 -2.01 7.76 -11.84
C ARG A 147 -0.56 8.12 -12.15
N GLY A 148 0.06 7.39 -13.09
CA GLY A 148 1.46 7.53 -13.44
C GLY A 148 2.42 6.70 -12.60
N ASN A 149 1.94 6.11 -11.50
CA ASN A 149 2.67 5.18 -10.65
C ASN A 149 1.81 3.95 -10.33
N GLU A 150 1.12 3.41 -11.35
CA GLU A 150 0.11 2.38 -11.16
C GLU A 150 0.70 1.08 -10.56
N THR A 151 -0.08 0.45 -9.67
CA THR A 151 0.20 -0.94 -9.27
C THR A 151 0.04 -1.85 -10.48
N PRO A 152 1.02 -2.73 -10.77
CA PRO A 152 0.95 -3.59 -11.95
C PRO A 152 -0.15 -4.66 -11.81
N ASN A 153 -0.90 -4.90 -12.88
CA ASN A 153 -1.81 -6.03 -12.99
C ASN A 153 -1.05 -7.31 -13.39
N GLY A 154 -1.59 -8.46 -13.01
CA GLY A 154 -1.08 -9.77 -13.41
C GLY A 154 -0.92 -10.76 -12.25
N GLU A 155 -0.21 -11.85 -12.54
CA GLU A 155 0.13 -12.89 -11.58
C GLU A 155 1.54 -12.68 -11.02
N PHE A 156 1.65 -12.78 -9.70
CA PHE A 156 2.87 -12.58 -8.94
C PHE A 156 2.97 -13.61 -7.80
N ARG A 157 4.04 -13.52 -7.01
CA ARG A 157 4.21 -14.28 -5.76
C ARG A 157 4.89 -13.41 -4.72
N ILE A 158 4.64 -13.67 -3.44
CA ILE A 158 5.48 -13.10 -2.38
C ILE A 158 6.88 -13.71 -2.47
N THR A 159 7.90 -12.87 -2.55
CA THR A 159 9.30 -13.26 -2.75
C THR A 159 10.23 -12.86 -1.61
N ALA A 160 9.77 -11.96 -0.74
CA ALA A 160 10.48 -11.57 0.47
C ALA A 160 9.51 -10.94 1.47
N TYR A 161 9.92 -10.92 2.73
CA TYR A 161 9.21 -10.26 3.80
C TYR A 161 10.17 -9.57 4.77
N ASP A 162 9.74 -8.45 5.33
CA ASP A 162 10.49 -7.66 6.30
C ASP A 162 9.52 -6.86 7.19
N LYS A 163 9.48 -7.19 8.48
CA LYS A 163 8.58 -6.53 9.45
C LYS A 163 8.91 -5.05 9.63
N GLY A 164 10.20 -4.70 9.57
CA GLY A 164 10.70 -3.34 9.82
C GLY A 164 10.98 -2.55 8.54
N HIS A 165 10.40 -2.96 7.41
CA HIS A 165 10.76 -2.45 6.10
C HIS A 165 10.56 -0.93 5.98
N ARG A 166 11.43 -0.29 5.20
CA ARG A 166 11.41 1.15 4.94
C ARG A 166 11.67 1.41 3.47
N SER A 167 11.01 2.43 2.93
CA SER A 167 11.24 2.88 1.56
C SER A 167 12.67 3.41 1.42
N SER A 168 13.36 3.01 0.35
CA SER A 168 14.66 3.60 -0.03
C SER A 168 14.52 4.80 -0.96
N LEU A 169 13.33 5.03 -1.52
CA LEU A 169 13.09 6.02 -2.59
C LEU A 169 12.24 7.20 -2.12
N TYR A 170 11.38 7.00 -1.13
CA TYR A 170 10.35 7.97 -0.76
C TYR A 170 10.40 8.27 0.73
N PRO A 171 10.49 9.55 1.14
CA PRO A 171 10.34 9.94 2.53
C PRO A 171 8.86 10.17 2.90
N ILE A 172 8.58 10.33 4.20
CA ILE A 172 7.34 10.93 4.67
C ILE A 172 7.30 12.38 4.17
N GLU A 173 6.13 12.81 3.67
CA GLU A 173 5.91 14.14 3.12
C GLU A 173 6.48 15.24 4.03
N LYS A 174 7.25 16.17 3.45
CA LYS A 174 7.89 17.30 4.16
C LYS A 174 8.88 16.91 5.26
N THR A 175 9.40 15.68 5.22
CA THR A 175 10.47 15.22 6.11
C THR A 175 11.59 14.56 5.31
N SER A 176 12.73 14.30 5.98
CA SER A 176 13.80 13.44 5.46
C SER A 176 13.67 11.98 5.93
N ILE A 177 12.62 11.64 6.68
CA ILE A 177 12.44 10.31 7.27
C ILE A 177 11.98 9.36 6.16
N PRO A 178 12.69 8.25 5.88
CA PRO A 178 12.25 7.27 4.89
C PRO A 178 10.85 6.75 5.24
N TYR A 179 9.96 6.62 4.25
CA TYR A 179 8.58 6.22 4.50
C TYR A 179 8.54 4.84 5.17
N PRO A 180 7.90 4.70 6.34
CA PRO A 180 7.80 3.43 7.05
C PRO A 180 6.88 2.49 6.27
N MET A 181 7.38 1.31 5.93
CA MET A 181 6.66 0.28 5.20
C MET A 181 6.57 -0.98 6.05
N ASN A 182 6.17 -0.84 7.32
CA ASN A 182 6.11 -1.96 8.26
C ASN A 182 5.35 -3.13 7.67
N TYR A 183 5.67 -4.35 8.11
CA TYR A 183 4.97 -5.57 7.66
C TYR A 183 5.05 -5.74 6.14
N GLY A 184 6.22 -5.48 5.56
CA GLY A 184 6.42 -5.50 4.12
C GLY A 184 6.46 -6.92 3.56
N LEU A 185 5.69 -7.17 2.50
CA LEU A 185 5.68 -8.38 1.69
C LEU A 185 5.98 -8.02 0.22
N ARG A 186 7.16 -8.37 -0.29
CA ARG A 186 7.56 -8.01 -1.67
C ARG A 186 6.90 -8.97 -2.66
N PHE A 187 6.17 -8.45 -3.63
CA PHE A 187 5.51 -9.27 -4.65
C PHE A 187 6.09 -9.11 -6.06
N HIS A 188 6.80 -8.01 -6.33
CA HIS A 188 7.31 -7.74 -7.67
C HIS A 188 8.59 -6.90 -7.65
N ILE A 189 9.45 -7.10 -8.64
CA ILE A 189 10.55 -6.20 -8.98
C ILE A 189 10.43 -5.90 -10.47
N ASN A 190 10.33 -4.62 -10.81
CA ASN A 190 10.19 -4.22 -12.22
C ASN A 190 11.55 -4.27 -12.95
N LYS A 191 11.51 -4.07 -14.28
CA LYS A 191 12.72 -4.07 -15.14
C LYS A 191 13.79 -3.03 -14.75
N ARG A 192 13.42 -2.02 -13.96
CA ARG A 192 14.33 -0.98 -13.45
C ARG A 192 14.91 -1.32 -12.07
N GLY A 193 14.61 -2.50 -11.52
CA GLY A 193 15.06 -2.93 -10.20
C GLY A 193 14.25 -2.34 -9.03
N VAL A 194 13.14 -1.66 -9.30
CA VAL A 194 12.27 -1.11 -8.24
C VAL A 194 11.42 -2.24 -7.66
N SER A 195 11.47 -2.42 -6.33
CA SER A 195 10.68 -3.41 -5.61
C SER A 195 9.31 -2.86 -5.22
N PHE A 196 8.28 -3.68 -5.39
CA PHE A 196 6.89 -3.39 -5.07
C PHE A 196 6.46 -4.30 -3.93
N TRP A 197 5.80 -3.69 -2.94
CA TRP A 197 5.50 -4.31 -1.66
C TRP A 197 4.02 -4.17 -1.32
N ILE A 198 3.49 -5.15 -0.59
CA ILE A 198 2.28 -5.02 0.22
C ILE A 198 2.75 -4.65 1.63
N HIS A 199 2.29 -3.54 2.21
CA HIS A 199 2.82 -3.07 3.51
C HIS A 199 1.85 -2.18 4.30
N GLY A 200 2.17 -1.93 5.56
CA GLY A 200 1.47 -0.98 6.42
C GLY A 200 1.64 0.47 5.96
N ARG A 201 0.53 1.19 5.92
CA ARG A 201 0.48 2.62 5.58
C ARG A 201 -0.76 3.31 6.16
N ASP A 202 -0.92 4.56 5.79
CA ASP A 202 -2.15 5.33 5.90
C ASP A 202 -3.00 5.23 4.61
N LEU A 203 -4.33 5.18 4.76
CA LEU A 203 -5.32 4.93 3.72
C LEU A 203 -6.19 6.19 3.51
N PRO A 204 -6.00 6.91 2.39
CA PRO A 204 -6.73 8.15 2.15
C PRO A 204 -8.08 7.97 1.46
N GLY A 205 -8.52 6.73 1.18
CA GLY A 205 -9.76 6.46 0.43
C GLY A 205 -9.62 6.46 -1.10
N TYR A 206 -8.39 6.53 -1.61
CA TYR A 206 -8.09 6.53 -3.04
C TYR A 206 -6.67 5.99 -3.33
N PRO A 207 -6.37 5.61 -4.59
CA PRO A 207 -5.02 5.23 -5.00
C PRO A 207 -4.03 6.36 -4.74
N ALA A 208 -3.03 6.12 -3.91
CA ALA A 208 -2.11 7.12 -3.36
C ALA A 208 -0.71 6.57 -3.07
N SER A 209 -0.30 5.52 -3.79
CA SER A 209 1.04 4.91 -3.66
C SER A 209 1.87 5.12 -4.93
N HIS A 210 3.16 4.81 -4.85
CA HIS A 210 4.03 4.69 -6.01
C HIS A 210 4.14 3.24 -6.51
N GLY A 211 2.99 2.58 -6.65
CA GLY A 211 2.85 1.21 -7.15
C GLY A 211 2.75 0.12 -6.08
N CYS A 212 3.24 0.37 -4.87
CA CYS A 212 3.02 -0.53 -3.73
C CYS A 212 1.52 -0.64 -3.38
N VAL A 213 1.16 -1.68 -2.66
CA VAL A 213 -0.18 -1.85 -2.10
C VAL A 213 -0.06 -1.63 -0.61
N GLY A 214 -0.95 -0.86 0.01
CA GLY A 214 -0.87 -0.74 1.45
C GLY A 214 -2.18 -0.80 2.19
N LEU A 215 -2.06 -1.28 3.42
CA LEU A 215 -3.12 -1.65 4.34
C LEU A 215 -3.03 -0.79 5.61
N TYR A 216 -4.08 -0.81 6.43
CA TYR A 216 -4.09 -0.05 7.68
C TYR A 216 -2.93 -0.45 8.61
N ASP A 217 -2.18 0.56 9.06
CA ASP A 217 -1.20 0.45 10.14
C ASP A 217 -1.30 1.68 11.06
N GLU A 218 -2.26 1.66 11.99
CA GLU A 218 -2.43 2.76 12.93
C GLU A 218 -1.29 2.87 13.95
N GLN A 219 -0.51 1.80 14.17
CA GLN A 219 0.69 1.88 15.02
C GLN A 219 1.76 2.75 14.36
N MET A 220 2.00 2.55 13.07
CA MET A 220 2.83 3.45 12.27
C MET A 220 2.28 4.86 12.29
N GLN A 221 0.97 5.03 12.04
CA GLN A 221 0.38 6.36 11.99
C GLN A 221 0.52 7.11 13.33
N LYS A 222 0.29 6.44 14.47
CA LYS A 222 0.54 7.02 15.79
C LYS A 222 1.99 7.45 15.95
N LYS A 223 2.94 6.59 15.57
CA LYS A 223 4.37 6.85 15.72
C LYS A 223 4.85 8.06 14.89
N TYR A 224 4.37 8.20 13.66
CA TYR A 224 4.89 9.20 12.72
C TYR A 224 4.00 10.43 12.54
N TYR A 225 2.70 10.31 12.77
CA TYR A 225 1.71 11.39 12.64
C TYR A 225 1.06 11.78 13.97
N GLY A 226 1.37 11.09 15.07
CA GLY A 226 0.81 11.39 16.40
C GLY A 226 -0.67 11.02 16.55
N PHE A 227 -1.27 10.35 15.56
CA PHE A 227 -2.68 10.00 15.54
C PHE A 227 -2.87 8.65 14.84
N PRO A 228 -3.78 7.77 15.31
CA PRO A 228 -4.69 7.96 16.45
C PRO A 228 -4.01 7.76 17.81
N GLN A 229 -4.65 8.23 18.88
CA GLN A 229 -4.14 8.03 20.26
C GLN A 229 -4.10 6.54 20.63
N THR A 230 -5.13 5.80 20.25
CA THR A 230 -5.26 4.35 20.48
C THR A 230 -5.39 3.63 19.13
N PRO A 231 -4.29 3.01 18.63
CA PRO A 231 -4.30 2.21 17.42
C PRO A 231 -5.18 0.97 17.57
N THR A 232 -5.93 0.65 16.52
CA THR A 232 -6.86 -0.50 16.46
C THR A 232 -6.98 -1.12 15.06
N LEU A 233 -6.73 -0.37 13.99
CA LEU A 233 -6.71 -0.89 12.61
C LEU A 233 -5.27 -1.34 12.27
N GLU A 234 -5.08 -2.65 12.17
CA GLU A 234 -3.75 -3.30 12.05
C GLU A 234 -3.70 -4.31 10.90
N ASP A 235 -4.51 -4.12 9.87
CA ASP A 235 -4.71 -5.03 8.75
C ASP A 235 -3.39 -5.45 8.08
N ALA A 236 -2.39 -4.57 8.04
CA ALA A 236 -1.06 -4.89 7.54
C ALA A 236 -0.34 -5.95 8.39
N ARG A 237 -0.42 -5.85 9.73
CA ARG A 237 0.15 -6.83 10.66
C ARG A 237 -0.55 -8.17 10.52
N ILE A 238 -1.88 -8.16 10.46
CA ILE A 238 -2.71 -9.37 10.32
C ILE A 238 -2.34 -10.12 9.04
N LEU A 239 -2.31 -9.43 7.89
CA LEU A 239 -1.92 -10.05 6.63
C LEU A 239 -0.49 -10.60 6.67
N PHE A 240 0.46 -9.84 7.23
CA PHE A 240 1.85 -10.25 7.30
C PHE A 240 2.04 -11.50 8.15
N GLU A 241 1.50 -11.53 9.36
CA GLU A 241 1.54 -12.69 10.24
C GLU A 241 0.87 -13.91 9.59
N TRP A 242 -0.26 -13.71 8.91
CA TRP A 242 -0.91 -14.75 8.13
C TRP A 242 -0.02 -15.28 7.01
N VAL A 243 0.65 -14.43 6.22
CA VAL A 243 1.53 -14.87 5.13
C VAL A 243 2.72 -15.67 5.67
N ILE A 244 3.40 -15.14 6.68
CA ILE A 244 4.67 -15.74 7.12
C ILE A 244 4.48 -16.93 8.04
N SER A 245 3.33 -17.13 8.68
CA SER A 245 3.14 -18.24 9.64
C SER A 245 3.47 -19.61 9.02
N PRO A 246 4.30 -20.45 9.66
CA PRO A 246 4.86 -20.33 11.03
C PRO A 246 6.30 -19.78 11.10
N LEU A 247 6.78 -19.06 10.07
CA LEU A 247 8.15 -18.54 9.97
C LEU A 247 8.42 -17.40 10.97
N SER A 248 9.71 -17.19 11.28
CA SER A 248 10.18 -16.06 12.09
C SER A 248 10.21 -14.75 11.28
N ASP A 249 9.94 -13.63 11.96
CA ASP A 249 9.86 -12.27 11.41
C ASP A 249 11.15 -11.43 11.58
N ARG A 250 12.28 -12.06 11.91
CA ARG A 250 13.53 -11.35 12.20
C ARG A 250 14.24 -10.90 10.91
N GLY A 251 14.29 -9.59 10.71
CA GLY A 251 15.02 -8.95 9.61
C GLY A 251 14.39 -9.19 8.23
N PHE A 252 15.17 -8.93 7.20
CA PHE A 252 14.79 -9.20 5.81
C PHE A 252 14.96 -10.68 5.47
N ASN A 253 13.92 -11.29 4.93
CA ASN A 253 13.91 -12.71 4.59
C ASN A 253 13.44 -12.91 3.15
N LEU A 254 14.15 -13.74 2.39
CA LEU A 254 13.68 -14.22 1.09
C LEU A 254 12.66 -15.35 1.29
N MET A 255 11.66 -15.40 0.43
CA MET A 255 10.61 -16.42 0.47
C MET A 255 10.55 -17.11 -0.88
N GLN A 256 10.99 -18.37 -0.94
CA GLN A 256 11.02 -19.14 -2.20
C GLN A 256 9.62 -19.60 -2.61
N GLU A 257 8.82 -20.07 -1.64
CA GLU A 257 7.49 -20.62 -1.86
C GLU A 257 6.39 -19.72 -1.28
N GLY A 258 6.48 -18.41 -1.54
CA GLY A 258 5.47 -17.49 -1.04
C GLY A 258 4.11 -17.67 -1.70
N PRO A 259 3.02 -17.20 -1.05
CA PRO A 259 1.67 -17.22 -1.63
C PRO A 259 1.64 -16.61 -3.02
N ARG A 260 0.82 -17.17 -3.91
CA ARG A 260 0.50 -16.53 -5.19
C ARG A 260 -0.30 -15.25 -4.93
N VAL A 261 -0.06 -14.25 -5.76
CA VAL A 261 -0.76 -12.96 -5.71
C VAL A 261 -1.33 -12.69 -7.09
N LEU A 262 -2.64 -12.56 -7.20
CA LEU A 262 -3.30 -12.13 -8.42
C LEU A 262 -3.79 -10.69 -8.24
N ILE A 263 -3.35 -9.80 -9.13
CA ILE A 263 -3.78 -8.39 -9.17
C ILE A 263 -4.62 -8.19 -10.43
N THR A 264 -5.87 -7.75 -10.25
CA THR A 264 -6.86 -7.58 -11.32
C THR A 264 -7.54 -6.22 -11.29
N GLY A 265 -8.31 -5.92 -12.33
CA GLY A 265 -9.15 -4.72 -12.38
C GLY A 265 -8.35 -3.46 -12.73
N ARG A 266 -8.96 -2.30 -12.47
CA ARG A 266 -8.33 -1.00 -12.73
C ARG A 266 -8.67 -0.02 -11.61
N ALA A 267 -7.63 0.60 -11.06
CA ALA A 267 -7.77 1.61 -10.01
C ALA A 267 -8.72 2.74 -10.43
N PRO A 268 -9.65 3.16 -9.55
CA PRO A 268 -10.60 4.21 -9.88
C PRO A 268 -9.88 5.54 -10.09
N ARG A 269 -10.37 6.32 -11.05
CA ARG A 269 -9.80 7.63 -11.38
C ARG A 269 -10.49 8.72 -10.56
N THR A 270 -9.71 9.55 -9.90
CA THR A 270 -10.21 10.77 -9.25
C THR A 270 -10.59 11.77 -10.35
N GLY A 271 -11.89 11.90 -10.67
CA GLY A 271 -12.40 12.99 -11.51
C GLY A 271 -13.14 12.65 -12.81
N SER A 272 -13.53 11.40 -13.09
CA SER A 272 -14.51 11.14 -14.16
C SER A 272 -15.94 11.26 -13.61
N ARG A 273 -16.70 12.25 -14.10
CA ARG A 273 -18.17 12.18 -14.04
C ARG A 273 -18.62 10.85 -14.68
N PRO A 274 -19.66 10.17 -14.17
CA PRO A 274 -20.30 9.12 -14.95
C PRO A 274 -20.77 9.75 -16.27
N SER A 275 -20.45 9.09 -17.39
CA SER A 275 -21.01 9.37 -18.71
C SER A 275 -22.51 9.12 -18.72
#